data_AF-A0A242CHG7-F1
#
_entry.id   AF-A0A242CHG7-F1
#
_cell.length_a   1.000
_cell.length_b   1.000
_cell.length_c   1.000
_cell.angle_alpha   90.00
_cell.angle_beta   90.00
_cell.angle_gamma   90.00
#
_symmetry.space_group_name_H-M   'P 1'
#
loop_
_entity.id
_entity.type
_entity.pdbx_description
1 polymer ?
#
loop_
_entity_poly.entity_id
_entity_poly.type
_entity_poly.pdbx_seq_one_letter_code
_entity_poly.pdbx_strand_id
1 'polypeptide(L)'
;MRYRKKPVVIEAVRFNKTKWLDEISQAKKSESFPRVLLSIISGFSPVIETLEGDMKVNDGDYIIKGVQGEFYPCKPDIFLATYEKVEEEKNTGYFTHGGTWVENIPDDERWGNELD
;
A
#
# COMPACT_ATOMS: atom_id res chain seq x y z
N MET A 1 -16.00 -28.79 12.18
CA MET A 1 -15.91 -28.54 10.73
C MET A 1 -14.56 -27.90 10.42
N ARG A 2 -14.03 -28.01 9.19
CA ARG A 2 -12.72 -27.46 8.78
C ARG A 2 -12.92 -26.40 7.70
N TYR A 3 -12.15 -25.31 7.76
CA TYR A 3 -12.23 -24.17 6.86
C TYR A 3 -10.84 -23.78 6.35
N ARG A 4 -10.77 -23.09 5.22
CA ARG A 4 -9.55 -22.49 4.66
C ARG A 4 -9.70 -20.98 4.54
N LYS A 5 -8.61 -20.24 4.71
CA LYS A 5 -8.58 -18.79 4.45
C LYS A 5 -8.80 -18.55 2.95
N LYS A 6 -9.53 -17.48 2.60
CA LYS A 6 -9.65 -17.05 1.19
C LYS A 6 -8.31 -16.49 0.71
N PRO A 7 -7.91 -16.71 -0.55
CA PRO A 7 -6.77 -16.01 -1.14
C PRO A 7 -7.11 -14.52 -1.23
N VAL A 8 -6.21 -13.67 -0.75
CA VAL A 8 -6.37 -12.20 -0.73
C VAL A 8 -5.04 -11.58 -1.10
N VAL A 9 -5.07 -10.69 -2.09
CA VAL A 9 -3.98 -9.74 -2.36
C VAL A 9 -4.15 -8.53 -1.43
N ILE A 10 -3.06 -8.06 -0.86
CA ILE A 10 -3.05 -6.94 0.10
C ILE A 10 -2.15 -5.80 -0.40
N GLU A 11 -2.38 -4.60 0.14
CA GLU A 11 -1.45 -3.48 0.02
C GLU A 11 -0.56 -3.45 1.27
N ALA A 12 0.75 -3.30 1.08
CA ALA A 12 1.68 -3.09 2.18
C ALA A 12 2.84 -2.18 1.77
N VAL A 13 3.32 -1.40 2.73
CA VAL A 13 4.52 -0.57 2.57
C VAL A 13 5.52 -0.88 3.68
N ARG A 14 6.80 -1.01 3.32
CA ARG A 14 7.86 -1.19 4.32
C ARG A 14 8.17 0.14 5.00
N PHE A 15 8.02 0.21 6.30
CA PHE A 15 8.25 1.42 7.08
C PHE A 15 9.73 1.78 7.10
N ASN A 16 10.03 3.05 6.82
CA ASN A 16 11.37 3.62 6.90
C ASN A 16 11.33 4.76 7.91
N LYS A 17 11.94 4.53 9.08
CA LYS A 17 11.92 5.44 10.21
C LYS A 17 12.66 6.73 9.89
N THR A 18 13.78 6.68 9.18
CA THR A 18 14.55 7.87 8.80
C THR A 18 13.71 8.80 7.93
N LYS A 19 13.11 8.26 6.86
CA LYS A 19 12.24 9.03 5.97
C LYS A 19 11.04 9.60 6.72
N TRP A 20 10.40 8.79 7.57
CA TRP A 20 9.28 9.26 8.39
C TRP A 20 9.68 10.40 9.34
N LEU A 21 10.83 10.27 10.02
CA LEU A 21 11.37 11.32 10.89
C LEU A 21 11.64 12.61 10.12
N ASP A 22 12.26 12.51 8.94
CA ASP A 22 12.55 13.67 8.09
C ASP A 22 11.26 14.39 7.69
N GLU A 23 10.22 13.65 7.31
CA GLU A 23 8.92 14.22 6.92
C GLU A 23 8.20 14.89 8.10
N ILE A 24 8.16 14.26 9.28
CA ILE A 24 7.47 14.84 10.45
C ILE A 24 8.25 15.95 11.14
N SER A 25 9.58 15.99 10.99
CA SER A 25 10.44 17.03 11.57
C SER A 25 10.06 18.44 11.08
N GLN A 26 9.44 18.52 9.90
CA GLN A 26 8.91 19.75 9.32
C GLN A 26 7.53 20.14 9.87
N ALA A 27 7.11 19.56 11.01
CA ALA A 27 5.78 19.71 11.60
C ALA A 27 4.63 19.33 10.64
N LYS A 28 4.91 18.43 9.68
CA LYS A 28 3.95 17.91 8.72
C LYS A 28 3.58 16.48 9.07
N LYS A 29 2.41 16.03 8.61
CA LYS A 29 2.14 14.58 8.56
C LYS A 29 3.04 13.96 7.49
N SER A 30 3.47 12.73 7.73
CA SER A 30 4.22 11.96 6.73
C SER A 30 3.33 11.66 5.54
N GLU A 31 3.77 12.06 4.33
CA GLU A 31 3.07 11.72 3.08
C GLU A 31 3.33 10.26 2.69
N SER A 32 4.53 9.75 3.00
CA SER A 32 4.89 8.36 2.73
C SER A 32 4.20 7.37 3.66
N PHE A 33 3.92 7.78 4.90
CA PHE A 33 3.36 6.94 5.94
C PHE A 33 2.23 7.67 6.69
N PRO A 34 1.12 8.01 6.01
CA PRO A 34 0.06 8.88 6.54
C PRO A 34 -0.72 8.30 7.72
N ARG A 35 -0.50 7.02 8.03
CA ARG A 35 -1.11 6.31 9.17
C ARG A 35 -0.17 6.13 10.36
N VAL A 36 1.11 6.49 10.23
CA VAL A 36 2.08 6.40 11.32
C VAL A 36 2.14 7.74 12.06
N LEU A 37 1.77 7.71 13.33
CA LEU A 37 1.70 8.86 14.22
C LEU A 37 2.86 8.86 15.21
N LEU A 38 3.24 10.04 15.69
CA LEU A 38 4.21 10.21 16.77
C LEU A 38 3.49 10.12 18.12
N SER A 39 3.70 9.04 18.87
CA SER A 39 3.11 8.87 20.20
C SER A 39 3.97 9.53 21.27
N ILE A 40 3.42 10.56 21.93
CA ILE A 40 4.07 11.26 23.05
C ILE A 40 4.12 10.35 24.29
N ILE A 41 3.04 9.60 24.53
CA ILE A 41 2.90 8.69 25.69
C ILE A 41 3.90 7.52 25.58
N SER A 42 4.17 7.06 24.37
CA SER A 42 5.15 5.98 24.10
C SER A 42 6.58 6.49 23.89
N GLY A 43 6.94 7.62 24.50
CA GLY A 43 8.30 8.17 24.44
C GLY A 43 8.72 8.59 23.03
N PHE A 44 7.84 9.27 22.30
CA PHE A 44 8.07 9.76 20.92
C PHE A 44 8.35 8.62 19.92
N SER A 45 7.66 7.49 20.10
CA SER A 45 7.75 6.35 19.19
C SER A 45 6.72 6.44 18.05
N PRO A 46 7.04 5.96 16.84
CA PRO A 46 6.04 5.78 15.78
C PRO A 46 5.03 4.70 16.16
N VAL A 47 3.74 5.01 15.99
CA VAL A 47 2.62 4.11 16.26
C VAL A 47 1.60 4.15 15.12
N ILE A 48 0.82 3.09 14.98
CA ILE A 48 -0.41 3.04 14.19
C ILE A 48 -1.57 2.80 15.14
N GLU A 49 -2.65 3.55 14.96
CA GLU A 49 -3.92 3.30 15.65
C GLU A 49 -4.58 2.05 15.04
N THR A 50 -4.84 1.05 15.87
CA THR A 50 -5.51 -0.19 15.49
C THR A 50 -6.79 -0.38 16.30
N LEU A 51 -7.58 -1.40 15.96
CA LEU A 51 -8.79 -1.76 16.74
C LEU A 51 -8.47 -2.19 18.19
N GLU A 52 -7.23 -2.58 18.44
CA GLU A 52 -6.73 -3.01 19.75
C GLU A 52 -6.00 -1.87 20.50
N GLY A 53 -5.98 -0.67 19.91
CA GLY A 53 -5.26 0.51 20.39
C GLY A 53 -3.99 0.80 19.61
N ASP A 54 -3.17 1.71 20.14
CA ASP A 54 -1.92 2.13 19.49
C ASP A 54 -0.88 1.00 19.49
N MET A 55 -0.46 0.59 18.29
CA MET A 55 0.60 -0.39 18.11
C MET A 55 1.89 0.27 17.64
N LYS A 56 3.01 -0.05 18.30
CA LYS A 56 4.33 0.46 17.91
C LYS A 56 4.78 -0.09 16.56
N VAL A 57 5.24 0.80 15.69
CA VAL A 57 5.90 0.45 14.42
C VAL A 57 7.41 0.56 14.60
N ASN A 58 8.17 -0.44 14.18
CA ASN A 58 9.63 -0.38 14.21
C ASN A 58 10.17 -0.20 12.80
N ASP A 59 11.38 0.33 12.69
CA ASP A 59 12.03 0.49 11.40
C ASP A 59 12.09 -0.85 10.65
N GLY A 60 11.73 -0.83 9.37
CA GLY A 60 11.65 -2.01 8.52
C GLY A 60 10.36 -2.83 8.63
N ASP A 61 9.51 -2.64 9.65
CA ASP A 61 8.22 -3.32 9.76
C ASP A 61 7.35 -3.00 8.52
N TYR A 62 6.55 -3.97 8.05
CA TYR A 62 5.57 -3.74 7.00
C TYR A 62 4.29 -3.19 7.60
N ILE A 63 3.76 -2.12 7.02
CA ILE A 63 2.44 -1.59 7.34
C ILE A 63 1.48 -2.17 6.33
N ILE A 64 0.60 -3.06 6.79
CA ILE A 64 -0.37 -3.75 5.94
C ILE A 64 -1.72 -3.06 6.09
N LYS A 65 -2.43 -2.89 4.97
CA LYS A 65 -3.84 -2.52 4.95
C LYS A 65 -4.70 -3.77 4.92
N GLY A 66 -5.53 -3.93 5.94
CA GLY A 66 -6.49 -5.02 6.06
C GLY A 66 -7.73 -4.82 5.20
N VAL A 67 -8.61 -5.83 5.22
CA VAL A 67 -9.74 -5.93 4.27
C VAL A 67 -10.86 -4.95 4.59
N GLN A 68 -10.93 -4.41 5.80
CA GLN A 68 -11.89 -3.39 6.22
C GLN A 68 -11.23 -2.00 6.27
N GLY A 69 -10.01 -1.85 5.74
CA GLY A 69 -9.27 -0.60 5.75
C GLY A 69 -8.51 -0.32 7.05
N GLU A 70 -8.45 -1.29 7.97
CA GLU A 70 -7.59 -1.27 9.15
C GLU A 70 -6.12 -1.32 8.74
N PHE A 71 -5.23 -0.80 9.61
CA PHE A 71 -3.78 -0.85 9.37
C PHE A 71 -3.09 -1.54 10.54
N TYR A 72 -2.10 -2.36 10.24
CA TYR A 72 -1.33 -3.07 11.26
C TYR A 72 0.15 -3.17 10.89
N PRO A 73 1.06 -3.06 11.87
CA PRO A 73 2.46 -3.37 11.66
C PRO A 73 2.68 -4.90 11.62
N CYS A 74 3.57 -5.35 10.76
CA CYS A 74 3.95 -6.74 10.58
C CYS A 74 5.47 -6.84 10.53
N LYS A 75 6.04 -7.82 11.24
CA LYS A 75 7.49 -8.01 11.25
C LYS A 75 8.01 -8.46 9.88
N PRO A 76 9.20 -8.02 9.45
CA PRO A 76 9.68 -8.31 8.09
C PRO A 76 9.80 -9.79 7.79
N ASP A 77 10.28 -10.57 8.75
CA ASP A 77 10.40 -12.02 8.68
C ASP A 77 9.04 -12.71 8.56
N ILE A 78 8.06 -12.29 9.37
CA ILE A 78 6.68 -12.79 9.30
C ILE A 78 6.04 -12.41 7.95
N PHE A 79 6.23 -11.18 7.50
CA PHE A 79 5.69 -10.69 6.23
C PHE A 79 6.21 -11.51 5.06
N LEU A 80 7.53 -11.64 4.93
CA LEU A 80 8.18 -12.35 3.84
C LEU A 80 7.92 -13.87 3.85
N ALA A 81 7.62 -14.44 5.03
CA ALA A 81 7.19 -15.83 5.14
C ALA A 81 5.72 -16.05 4.75
N THR A 82 4.90 -14.99 4.75
CA THR A 82 3.44 -15.07 4.56
C THR A 82 2.98 -14.56 3.19
N TYR A 83 3.70 -13.60 2.61
CA TYR A 83 3.30 -12.89 1.41
C TYR A 83 4.41 -12.94 0.35
N GLU A 84 3.99 -13.05 -0.90
CA GLU A 84 4.83 -12.87 -2.07
C GLU A 84 4.39 -11.64 -2.85
N LYS A 85 5.32 -11.03 -3.59
CA LYS A 85 5.01 -9.89 -4.44
C LYS A 85 4.24 -10.39 -5.66
N VAL A 86 3.07 -9.82 -5.90
CA VAL A 86 2.32 -10.03 -7.14
C VAL A 86 2.62 -8.90 -8.13
N GLU A 87 2.60 -9.19 -9.42
CA GLU A 87 2.67 -8.16 -10.45
C GLU A 87 1.34 -7.40 -10.50
N GLU A 88 1.40 -6.07 -10.66
CA GLU A 88 0.18 -5.31 -10.91
C GLU A 88 -0.38 -5.77 -12.25
N GLU A 89 -1.63 -6.25 -12.27
CA GLU A 89 -2.33 -6.51 -13.51
C GLU A 89 -2.43 -5.18 -14.24
N LYS A 90 -1.62 -5.04 -15.30
CA LYS A 90 -1.77 -3.93 -16.23
C LYS A 90 -3.17 -4.05 -16.79
N ASN A 91 -4.04 -3.11 -16.43
CA ASN A 91 -5.36 -2.99 -16.99
C ASN A 91 -5.20 -2.54 -18.45
N THR A 92 -4.76 -3.44 -19.32
CA THR A 92 -4.72 -3.25 -20.76
C THR A 92 -6.18 -3.20 -21.20
N GLY A 93 -6.77 -2.02 -21.15
CA GLY A 93 -8.08 -1.79 -21.72
C GLY A 93 -8.02 -2.15 -23.20
N TYR A 94 -8.72 -3.20 -23.59
CA TYR A 94 -8.94 -3.52 -24.99
C TYR A 94 -9.89 -2.45 -25.55
N PHE A 95 -9.35 -1.41 -26.20
CA PHE A 95 -10.15 -0.52 -27.02
C PHE A 95 -10.37 -1.20 -28.37
N THR A 96 -11.63 -1.37 -28.77
CA THR A 96 -11.96 -1.81 -30.13
C THR A 96 -12.31 -0.58 -30.96
N HIS A 97 -11.60 -0.35 -32.05
CA HIS A 97 -12.11 0.44 -33.17
C HIS A 97 -12.33 -0.54 -34.32
N GLY A 98 -13.59 -0.84 -34.65
CA GLY A 98 -13.91 -1.70 -35.80
C GLY A 98 -13.68 -3.21 -35.64
N GLY A 99 -13.58 -3.74 -34.41
CA GLY A 99 -13.62 -5.19 -34.18
C GLY A 99 -12.32 -5.97 -34.44
N THR A 100 -11.16 -5.32 -34.42
CA THR A 100 -9.85 -5.99 -34.48
C THR A 100 -9.11 -5.87 -33.15
N TRP A 101 -8.51 -6.97 -32.69
CA TRP A 101 -7.69 -7.00 -31.47
C TRP A 101 -6.34 -6.33 -31.72
N VAL A 102 -5.98 -5.33 -30.91
CA VAL A 102 -4.64 -4.74 -30.92
C VAL A 102 -4.09 -4.78 -29.50
N GLU A 103 -2.95 -5.45 -29.31
CA GLU A 103 -2.24 -5.47 -28.03
C GLU A 103 -1.35 -4.22 -27.90
N ASN A 104 -1.34 -3.61 -26.73
CA ASN A 104 -0.45 -2.50 -26.34
C ASN A 104 -0.51 -1.27 -27.24
N ILE A 105 -1.62 -0.52 -27.19
CA ILE A 105 -1.64 0.86 -27.71
C ILE A 105 -0.88 1.74 -26.70
N PRO A 106 0.23 2.41 -27.10
CA PRO A 106 0.93 3.37 -26.25
C PRO A 106 0.01 4.55 -25.88
N ASP A 107 0.16 5.10 -24.66
CA ASP A 107 -0.77 6.12 -24.13
C ASP A 107 -0.91 7.38 -25.02
N ASP A 108 0.10 7.68 -25.85
CA ASP A 108 0.11 8.80 -26.80
C ASP A 108 -0.80 8.60 -28.02
N GLU A 109 -1.21 7.36 -28.33
CA GLU A 109 -2.16 7.05 -29.41
C GLU A 109 -3.61 6.88 -28.91
N ARG A 110 -3.85 7.02 -27.59
CA ARG A 110 -5.16 6.78 -26.96
C ARG A 110 -6.19 7.89 -27.21
N TRP A 111 -5.76 9.08 -27.63
CA TRP A 111 -6.63 10.21 -27.95
C TRP A 111 -6.63 10.46 -29.46
N GLY A 112 -7.42 9.67 -30.19
CA GLY A 112 -7.82 10.02 -31.55
C GLY A 112 -8.64 11.31 -31.50
N ASN A 113 -8.16 12.32 -32.24
CA ASN A 113 -8.78 13.63 -32.40
C ASN A 113 -10.31 13.57 -32.58
N GLU A 114 -11.07 13.98 -31.56
CA GLU A 114 -12.41 14.55 -31.76
C GLU A 114 -12.21 16.00 -32.24
N LEU A 115 -12.00 16.14 -33.53
CA LEU A 115 -12.38 17.35 -34.26
C LEU A 115 -13.62 16.97 -35.07
N ASP A 116 -14.78 17.38 -34.57
CA ASP A 116 -15.91 17.90 -35.35
C ASP A 116 -16.81 18.75 -34.43
#